data_AF-A0A1V5PIP5-F1
#
_entry.id   AF-A0A1V5PIP5-F1
#
_cell.length_a   1.000
_cell.length_b   1.000
_cell.length_c   1.000
_cell.angle_alpha   90.00
_cell.angle_beta   90.00
_cell.angle_gamma   90.00
#
_symmetry.space_group_name_H-M   'P 1'
#
loop_
_entity.id
_entity.type
_entity.pdbx_description
1 polymer ?
#
loop_
_entity_poly.entity_id
_entity_poly.type
_entity_poly.pdbx_seq_one_letter_code
_entity_poly.pdbx_strand_id
1 'polypeptide(L)'
;MKVFVLGGGSDQRALIEDFKRRDATVILIDYYQNPPAKELVDKHYAVSTLDMEAVLSLARAERPDMVVTACIDQALLTVAYVSEKLDLYWPFSYEQALRATDKTFMKQVFQD
;
A
#
# COMPACT_ATOMS: atom_id res chain seq x y z
N MET A 1 -11.83 -11.96 -1.39
CA MET A 1 -10.67 -11.15 -1.81
C MET A 1 -9.88 -10.74 -0.57
N LYS A 2 -8.55 -10.85 -0.58
CA LYS A 2 -7.65 -10.39 0.47
C LYS A 2 -6.88 -9.16 -0.01
N VAL A 3 -6.91 -8.08 0.77
CA VAL A 3 -6.32 -6.79 0.38
C VAL A 3 -5.32 -6.33 1.44
N PHE A 4 -4.13 -5.94 0.99
CA PHE A 4 -3.18 -5.20 1.80
C PHE A 4 -3.44 -3.71 1.67
N VAL A 5 -3.71 -3.05 2.79
CA VAL A 5 -3.83 -1.59 2.86
C VAL A 5 -2.58 -1.05 3.56
N LEU A 6 -1.81 -0.22 2.87
CA LEU A 6 -0.63 0.45 3.43
C LEU A 6 -1.04 1.81 4.02
N GLY A 7 -0.86 1.94 5.33
CA GLY A 7 -1.21 3.12 6.12
C GLY A 7 -2.61 3.01 6.72
N GLY A 8 -2.72 3.30 8.02
CA GLY A 8 -3.92 3.13 8.83
C GLY A 8 -4.42 4.41 9.49
N GLY A 9 -4.19 5.57 8.89
CA GLY A 9 -4.74 6.84 9.34
C GLY A 9 -6.26 6.97 9.13
N SER A 10 -6.79 8.14 9.48
CA SER A 10 -8.22 8.44 9.32
C SER A 10 -8.66 8.43 7.85
N ASP A 11 -7.78 8.85 6.94
CA ASP A 11 -8.08 8.98 5.51
C ASP A 11 -8.29 7.62 4.83
N GLN A 12 -7.70 6.55 5.36
CA GLN A 12 -7.85 5.19 4.81
C GLN A 12 -9.12 4.49 5.31
N ARG A 13 -9.84 5.04 6.29
CA ARG A 13 -11.05 4.40 6.85
C ARG A 13 -12.11 4.15 5.78
N ALA A 14 -12.41 5.15 4.94
CA ALA A 14 -13.42 5.02 3.89
C ALA A 14 -13.04 3.95 2.85
N LEU A 15 -11.74 3.84 2.51
CA LEU A 15 -11.23 2.80 1.63
C LEU A 15 -11.41 1.40 2.26
N ILE A 16 -11.04 1.26 3.54
CA ILE A 16 -11.18 0.00 4.28
C ILE A 16 -12.65 -0.41 4.36
N GLU A 17 -13.54 0.51 4.74
CA GLU A 17 -14.98 0.25 4.81
C GLU A 17 -15.57 -0.19 3.46
N ASP A 18 -15.10 0.36 2.33
CA ASP A 18 -15.53 -0.09 1.01
C ASP A 18 -15.12 -1.54 0.72
N PHE A 19 -13.89 -1.93 1.10
CA PHE A 19 -13.47 -3.32 1.00
C PHE A 19 -14.28 -4.23 1.93
N LYS A 20 -14.56 -3.80 3.16
CA LYS A 20 -15.39 -4.58 4.10
C LYS A 20 -16.81 -4.79 3.57
N ARG A 21 -17.42 -3.78 2.93
CA ARG A 21 -18.75 -3.92 2.27
C ARG A 21 -18.77 -4.94 1.12
N ARG A 22 -17.60 -5.29 0.57
CA ARG A 22 -17.43 -6.28 -0.51
C ARG A 22 -16.95 -7.64 0.02
N ASP A 23 -17.10 -7.89 1.33
CA ASP A 23 -16.68 -9.11 2.01
C ASP A 23 -15.17 -9.42 1.82
N ALA A 24 -14.34 -8.38 1.71
CA ALA A 24 -12.90 -8.55 1.61
C ALA A 24 -12.26 -8.72 3.00
N THR A 25 -11.22 -9.56 3.05
CA THR A 25 -10.30 -9.64 4.19
C THR A 25 -9.26 -8.53 4.05
N VAL A 26 -9.25 -7.59 4.98
CA VAL A 26 -8.33 -6.44 4.98
C VAL A 26 -7.19 -6.69 5.96
N ILE A 27 -5.96 -6.63 5.45
CA ILE A 27 -4.73 -6.69 6.23
C ILE A 27 -4.06 -5.31 6.18
N LEU A 28 -3.93 -4.69 7.35
CA LEU A 28 -3.33 -3.37 7.49
C LEU A 28 -1.82 -3.47 7.72
N ILE A 29 -1.05 -2.69 6.98
CA ILE A 29 0.38 -2.49 7.19
C ILE A 29 0.58 -1.04 7.65
N ASP A 30 1.01 -0.86 8.89
CA ASP A 30 1.28 0.46 9.46
C ASP A 30 2.27 0.31 10.62
N TYR A 31 3.23 1.22 10.77
CA TYR A 31 4.29 1.09 11.78
C TYR A 31 3.81 1.36 13.20
N TYR A 32 2.70 2.08 13.38
CA TYR A 32 2.13 2.27 14.71
C TYR A 32 1.50 0.98 15.21
N GLN A 33 1.57 0.76 16.52
CA GLN A 33 0.92 -0.40 17.15
C GLN A 33 -0.61 -0.29 17.13
N ASN A 34 -1.14 0.94 17.21
CA ASN A 34 -2.58 1.21 17.25
C ASN A 34 -2.95 2.37 16.32
N PRO A 35 -2.81 2.22 14.99
CA PRO A 35 -3.22 3.25 14.04
C PRO A 35 -4.75 3.42 14.04
N PRO A 36 -5.28 4.62 13.73
CA PRO A 36 -6.71 4.93 13.79
C PRO A 36 -7.65 3.94 13.09
N ALA A 37 -7.22 3.33 11.99
CA ALA A 37 -8.03 2.38 11.21
C ALA A 37 -7.90 0.91 11.67
N LYS A 38 -7.08 0.61 12.68
CA LYS A 38 -6.83 -0.77 13.15
C LYS A 38 -8.10 -1.53 13.54
N GLU A 39 -9.08 -0.83 14.11
CA GLU A 39 -10.34 -1.44 14.56
C GLU A 39 -11.23 -1.94 13.40
N LEU A 40 -10.98 -1.47 12.17
CA LEU A 40 -11.81 -1.78 11.00
C LEU A 40 -11.29 -2.98 10.19
N VAL A 41 -10.10 -3.48 10.51
CA VAL A 41 -9.38 -4.48 9.70
C VAL A 41 -9.35 -5.84 10.37
N ASP A 42 -9.12 -6.89 9.58
CA ASP A 42 -9.10 -8.27 10.05
C ASP A 42 -7.75 -8.65 10.67
N LYS A 43 -6.67 -8.00 10.22
CA LYS A 43 -5.31 -8.21 10.70
C LYS A 43 -4.49 -6.94 10.56
N HIS A 44 -3.53 -6.74 11.45
CA HIS A 44 -2.58 -5.63 11.40
C HIS A 44 -1.15 -6.13 11.64
N TYR A 45 -0.23 -5.62 10.84
CA TYR A 45 1.21 -5.78 11.04
C TYR A 45 1.85 -4.42 11.34
N ALA A 46 2.55 -4.35 12.47
CA ALA A 46 3.32 -3.18 12.91
C ALA A 46 4.62 -3.03 12.10
N VAL A 47 4.52 -2.68 10.82
CA VAL A 47 5.63 -2.59 9.87
C VAL A 47 5.55 -1.28 9.11
N SER A 48 6.71 -0.65 8.88
CA SER A 48 6.79 0.55 8.06
C SER A 48 6.32 0.27 6.64
N THR A 49 5.41 1.11 6.14
CA THR A 49 4.99 1.09 4.74
C THR A 49 6.14 1.44 3.79
N LEU A 50 7.24 2.01 4.30
CA LEU A 50 8.45 2.35 3.52
C LEU A 50 9.49 1.21 3.51
N ASP A 51 9.29 0.16 4.31
CA ASP A 51 10.15 -1.02 4.29
C ASP A 51 9.65 -2.00 3.22
N MET A 52 10.03 -1.74 1.97
CA MET A 52 9.54 -2.48 0.81
C MET A 52 9.80 -3.99 0.90
N GLU A 53 10.95 -4.40 1.44
CA GLU A 53 11.30 -5.81 1.59
C GLU A 53 10.48 -6.49 2.69
N ALA A 54 10.25 -5.82 3.81
CA ALA A 54 9.37 -6.35 4.85
C ALA A 54 7.92 -6.50 4.35
N VAL A 55 7.40 -5.50 3.62
CA VAL A 55 6.06 -5.58 3.03
C VAL A 55 6.00 -6.68 1.97
N LEU A 56 7.00 -6.82 1.10
CA LEU A 56 7.08 -7.89 0.11
C LEU A 56 7.10 -9.28 0.77
N SER A 57 7.88 -9.45 1.84
CA SER A 57 7.95 -10.69 2.59
C SER A 57 6.60 -11.06 3.21
N LEU A 58 5.92 -10.09 3.83
CA LEU A 58 4.56 -10.28 4.36
C LEU A 58 3.56 -10.61 3.24
N ALA A 59 3.63 -9.92 2.11
CA ALA A 59 2.75 -10.16 0.98
C ALA A 59 2.97 -11.55 0.36
N ARG A 60 4.21 -12.06 0.33
CA ARG A 60 4.49 -13.45 -0.08
C ARG A 60 3.86 -14.48 0.86
N ALA A 61 3.90 -14.23 2.16
CA ALA A 61 3.33 -15.13 3.17
C ALA A 61 1.80 -15.09 3.17
N GLU A 62 1.21 -13.89 3.09
CA GLU A 62 -0.24 -13.70 3.15
C GLU A 62 -0.96 -13.89 1.82
N ARG A 63 -0.25 -13.72 0.69
CA ARG A 63 -0.76 -13.85 -0.68
C ARG A 63 -2.01 -12.99 -0.90
N PRO A 64 -1.93 -11.65 -0.75
CA PRO A 64 -3.06 -10.78 -1.05
C PRO A 64 -3.36 -10.79 -2.55
N ASP A 65 -4.64 -10.59 -2.89
CA ASP A 65 -5.08 -10.39 -4.27
C ASP A 65 -4.75 -8.97 -4.78
N MET A 66 -4.54 -8.02 -3.85
CA MET A 66 -4.28 -6.63 -4.15
C MET A 66 -3.50 -5.94 -3.04
N VAL A 67 -2.63 -5.01 -3.42
CA VAL A 67 -1.93 -4.09 -2.51
C VAL A 67 -2.34 -2.67 -2.88
N VAL A 68 -2.76 -1.86 -1.90
CA VAL A 68 -3.24 -0.49 -2.13
C VAL A 68 -2.85 0.47 -1.02
N THR A 69 -2.89 1.76 -1.33
CA THR A 69 -2.84 2.84 -0.36
C THR A 69 -3.76 3.97 -0.83
N ALA A 70 -4.07 4.90 0.06
CA ALA A 70 -4.74 6.15 -0.26
C ALA A 70 -4.12 7.28 0.56
N CYS A 71 -4.05 8.48 0.00
CA CYS A 71 -3.59 9.69 0.68
C CYS A 71 -2.15 9.64 1.25
N ILE A 72 -1.32 8.69 0.81
CA ILE A 72 0.08 8.52 1.25
C ILE A 72 0.98 8.25 0.03
N ASP A 73 1.50 9.32 -0.58
CA ASP A 73 2.31 9.22 -1.81
C ASP A 73 3.57 8.38 -1.63
N GLN A 74 4.24 8.45 -0.47
CA GLN A 74 5.46 7.67 -0.24
C GLN A 74 5.18 6.15 -0.19
N ALA A 75 4.00 5.73 0.29
CA ALA A 75 3.62 4.32 0.33
C ALA A 75 3.26 3.79 -1.07
N LEU A 76 2.94 4.68 -2.01
CA LEU A 76 2.62 4.33 -3.40
C LEU A 76 3.78 3.61 -4.09
N LEU A 77 5.02 3.98 -3.76
CA LEU A 77 6.23 3.31 -4.26
C LEU A 77 6.28 1.86 -3.80
N THR A 78 5.97 1.61 -2.53
CA THR A 78 5.93 0.25 -1.99
C THR A 78 4.79 -0.56 -2.59
N VAL A 79 3.62 0.05 -2.82
CA VAL A 79 2.51 -0.62 -3.52
C VAL A 79 2.95 -1.06 -4.92
N ALA A 80 3.55 -0.16 -5.69
CA ALA A 80 4.03 -0.47 -7.04
C ALA A 80 5.12 -1.55 -7.03
N TYR A 81 6.10 -1.41 -6.12
CA TYR A 81 7.19 -2.37 -5.96
C TYR A 81 6.68 -3.79 -5.65
N VAL A 82 5.81 -3.92 -4.65
CA VAL A 82 5.28 -5.22 -4.24
C VAL A 82 4.38 -5.81 -5.32
N SER A 83 3.54 -4.99 -5.96
CA SER A 83 2.62 -5.45 -7.00
C SER A 83 3.38 -6.01 -8.20
N GLU A 84 4.42 -5.32 -8.70
CA GLU A 84 5.25 -5.82 -9.79
C GLU A 84 5.97 -7.12 -9.43
N LYS A 85 6.55 -7.23 -8.22
CA LYS A 85 7.29 -8.42 -7.78
C LYS A 85 6.41 -9.65 -7.60
N LEU A 86 5.10 -9.46 -7.39
CA LEU A 86 4.12 -10.51 -7.15
C LEU A 86 3.15 -10.71 -8.31
N ASP A 87 3.35 -10.01 -9.43
CA ASP A 87 2.47 -10.04 -10.60
C ASP A 87 1.00 -9.70 -10.25
N LEU A 88 0.81 -8.74 -9.33
CA LEU A 88 -0.50 -8.21 -8.96
C LEU A 88 -0.85 -7.00 -9.83
N TYR A 89 -2.13 -6.85 -10.14
CA TYR A 89 -2.60 -5.69 -10.90
C TYR A 89 -2.30 -4.39 -10.15
N TRP A 90 -1.65 -3.46 -10.86
CA TRP A 90 -1.42 -2.10 -10.43
C TRP A 90 -1.33 -1.20 -11.66
N PRO A 91 -1.96 0.00 -11.68
CA PRO A 91 -2.17 0.74 -12.92
C PRO A 91 -0.91 1.40 -13.51
N PHE A 92 0.22 1.39 -12.80
CA PHE A 92 1.48 1.99 -13.26
C PHE A 92 2.70 1.23 -12.72
N SER A 93 3.84 1.33 -13.39
CA SER A 93 5.07 0.68 -12.93
C SER A 93 5.69 1.36 -11.70
N TYR A 94 6.62 0.68 -11.03
CA TYR A 94 7.46 1.26 -9.98
C TYR A 94 8.22 2.49 -10.50
N GLU A 95 8.73 2.43 -11.74
CA GLU A 95 9.42 3.57 -12.37
C GLU A 95 8.47 4.76 -12.58
N GLN A 96 7.23 4.51 -13.01
CA GLN A 96 6.22 5.56 -13.15
C GLN A 96 5.85 6.16 -11.79
N ALA A 97 5.69 5.33 -10.75
CA ALA A 97 5.47 5.79 -9.38
C ALA A 97 6.64 6.66 -8.90
N LEU A 98 7.89 6.24 -9.12
CA LEU A 98 9.11 6.97 -8.74
C LEU A 98 9.16 8.36 -9.36
N ARG A 99 8.85 8.47 -10.66
CA ARG A 99 8.76 9.74 -11.37
C ARG A 99 7.66 10.66 -10.84
N ALA A 100 6.57 10.10 -10.30
CA ALA A 100 5.45 10.86 -9.76
C ALA A 100 5.64 11.28 -8.29
N THR A 101 6.44 10.57 -7.50
CA THR A 101 6.55 10.81 -6.05
C THR A 101 7.88 11.40 -5.62
N ASP A 102 8.95 11.22 -6.39
CA ASP A 102 10.27 11.79 -6.09
C ASP A 102 10.51 13.09 -6.87
N LYS A 103 10.71 14.19 -6.16
CA LYS A 103 10.87 15.52 -6.76
C LYS A 103 12.10 15.63 -7.67
N THR A 104 13.16 14.86 -7.42
CA THR A 104 14.37 14.88 -8.26
C THR A 104 14.06 14.26 -9.61
N PHE A 105 13.45 13.07 -9.61
CA PHE A 105 13.06 12.38 -10.84
C PHE A 105 11.92 13.10 -11.57
N MET A 106 10.94 13.62 -10.84
CA MET A 106 9.84 14.41 -11.41
C MET A 106 10.36 15.59 -12.22
N LYS A 107 11.33 16.34 -11.69
CA LYS A 107 11.92 17.49 -12.40
C LYS A 107 12.66 17.07 -13.67
N GLN A 108 13.27 15.89 -13.70
CA GLN A 108 13.93 15.38 -14.91
C GLN A 108 12.92 15.06 -16.02
N VAL A 109 11.73 14.57 -15.65
CA VAL A 109 10.65 14.28 -16.61
C VAL A 109 10.04 15.55 -17.21
N PHE A 110 10.09 16.67 -16.47
CA PHE A 110 9.54 17.96 -16.89
C PHE A 110 10.61 18.93 -17.45
N GLN A 111 11.80 18.44 -17.78
CA GLN A 111 12.78 19.20 -18.54
C GLN A 111 12.55 18.95 -20.03
N ASP A 112 12.23 20.03 -20.76
CA ASP A 112 12.10 20.05 -22.22
C ASP A 112 13.44 19.82 -22.94
#